data_AF-A0A0C3C8H8-F1
#
_entry.id   AF-A0A0C3C8H8-F1
#
_cell.length_a   1.000
_cell.length_b   1.000
_cell.length_c   1.000
_cell.angle_alpha   90.00
_cell.angle_beta   90.00
_cell.angle_gamma   90.00
#
_symmetry.space_group_name_H-M   'P 1'
#
loop_
_entity.id
_entity.type
_entity.pdbx_description
1 polymer ?
#
loop_
_entity_poly.entity_id
_entity_poly.type
_entity_poly.pdbx_seq_one_letter_code
_entity_poly.pdbx_strand_id
1 'polypeptide(L)'
;MSDSPNDIYLFVSCLEYIRRKTLRIVNKVDPTILDTQISQIRSSSVDQQHLIKILDATFIRYESSGGEYSQQVLALLEDVEKASPAPKVFKGVIEQFLTDVHIPEDRAFITSCASHFIDVLVNPDVFLGPTALVIVAALITEFSASFSMRAPGILSALAARLKTCPAFVQEPCVIAMIRLRADCDAIPSEVIDTISMIAQSARHSSQMRCKQFLEFSDNKELLVKIIRESASPSLPDFLVSLQNYPPGVPRPSTSSTQFSRSDSQIYRPSGALKYAAYDAPEVIPSLRTWRMSSSRQSTSSSLSGTLSDTSRNSTSPHMTAGHLALASGLENLRIENREADIPEAAILQERDEQASRVDLITLESPFQEDSEIINFTEPVEISDDFDAIWQSFGDLCDLRGWCNIPIDNVIRRLQWVEQRYLRVISADLAPFAGNSLRYFAFQCTYTNSLPQES
;
A
#
# COMPACT_ATOMS: atom_id res chain seq x y z
N MET A 1 -11.31 33.53 -20.89
CA MET A 1 -10.38 32.44 -21.26
C MET A 1 -9.13 33.11 -21.78
N SER A 2 -8.16 33.28 -20.89
CA SER A 2 -6.87 33.93 -21.12
C SER A 2 -5.83 32.92 -20.66
N ASP A 3 -5.29 32.15 -21.61
CA ASP A 3 -4.17 31.26 -21.38
C ASP A 3 -2.95 32.12 -21.02
N SER A 4 -2.64 32.20 -19.71
CA SER A 4 -1.34 32.70 -19.26
C SER A 4 -0.33 31.57 -19.38
N PRO A 5 0.63 31.61 -20.33
CA PRO A 5 1.53 30.49 -20.60
C PRO A 5 2.74 30.42 -19.65
N ASN A 6 2.76 31.19 -18.55
CA ASN A 6 3.95 31.39 -17.73
C ASN A 6 3.93 30.66 -16.37
N ASP A 7 2.82 30.02 -16.02
CA ASP A 7 2.74 29.24 -14.79
C ASP A 7 2.99 27.75 -15.12
N ILE A 8 3.89 27.11 -14.37
CA ILE A 8 4.00 25.65 -14.22
C ILE A 8 4.87 24.90 -15.26
N TYR A 9 6.15 25.26 -15.42
CA TYR A 9 7.16 24.32 -15.96
C TYR A 9 8.27 23.93 -14.96
N LEU A 10 8.31 24.54 -13.77
CA LEU A 10 9.28 24.15 -12.72
C LEU A 10 8.96 22.81 -12.03
N PHE A 11 7.83 22.16 -12.37
CA PHE A 11 7.32 20.98 -11.66
C PHE A 11 7.12 19.74 -12.53
N VAL A 12 7.59 19.76 -13.78
CA VAL A 12 7.47 18.61 -14.69
C VAL A 12 8.71 17.71 -14.53
N SER A 13 8.55 16.70 -13.67
CA SER A 13 9.25 15.40 -13.70
C SER A 13 10.77 15.31 -13.49
N CYS A 14 11.47 16.35 -13.04
CA CYS A 14 12.85 16.16 -12.52
C CYS A 14 12.81 15.56 -11.11
N LEU A 15 13.64 14.52 -10.88
CA LEU A 15 13.86 13.76 -9.64
C LEU A 15 13.37 14.49 -8.38
N GLU A 16 12.53 13.86 -7.55
CA GLU A 16 11.98 14.40 -6.29
C GLU A 16 13.04 15.15 -5.46
N TYR A 17 14.25 14.61 -5.43
CA TYR A 17 15.42 15.22 -4.81
C TYR A 17 15.79 16.61 -5.36
N ILE A 18 15.81 16.79 -6.69
CA ILE A 18 16.06 18.08 -7.35
C ILE A 18 14.96 19.06 -6.97
N ARG A 19 13.69 18.63 -7.04
CA ARG A 19 12.54 19.47 -6.63
C ARG A 19 12.70 19.99 -5.21
N ARG A 20 12.96 19.10 -4.24
CA ARG A 20 13.17 19.48 -2.83
C ARG A 20 14.37 20.40 -2.62
N LYS A 21 15.47 20.17 -3.33
CA LYS A 21 16.63 21.07 -3.30
C LYS A 21 16.28 22.46 -3.83
N THR A 22 15.58 22.53 -4.96
CA THR A 22 15.14 23.81 -5.54
C THR A 22 14.20 24.53 -4.58
N LEU A 23 13.20 23.84 -4.02
CA LEU A 23 12.29 24.42 -3.02
C LEU A 23 13.05 24.94 -1.79
N ARG A 24 14.08 24.23 -1.31
CA ARG A 24 14.94 24.71 -0.21
C ARG A 24 15.71 25.96 -0.58
N ILE A 25 16.20 26.07 -1.82
CA ILE A 25 16.88 27.28 -2.30
C ILE A 25 15.88 28.44 -2.35
N VAL A 26 14.69 28.21 -2.91
CA VAL A 26 13.63 29.23 -2.96
C VAL A 26 13.24 29.68 -1.56
N ASN A 27 13.00 28.76 -0.63
CA ASN A 27 12.67 29.08 0.77
C ASN A 27 13.74 29.93 1.46
N LYS A 28 15.02 29.68 1.15
CA LYS A 28 16.16 30.44 1.70
C LYS A 28 16.27 31.84 1.10
N VAL A 29 15.90 32.01 -0.17
CA VAL A 29 15.96 33.31 -0.86
C VAL A 29 14.77 34.17 -0.45
N ASP A 30 13.56 33.63 -0.57
CA ASP A 30 12.32 34.31 -0.22
C ASP A 30 11.21 33.29 0.15
N PRO A 31 10.89 33.13 1.44
CA PRO A 31 9.85 32.20 1.90
C PRO A 31 8.45 32.61 1.43
N THR A 32 8.21 33.89 1.13
CA THR A 32 6.89 34.38 0.69
C THR A 32 6.50 33.86 -0.69
N ILE A 33 7.50 33.49 -1.52
CA ILE A 33 7.27 32.84 -2.80
C ILE A 33 6.64 31.46 -2.58
N LEU A 34 7.14 30.68 -1.63
CA LEU A 34 6.55 29.37 -1.30
C LEU A 34 5.14 29.53 -0.71
N ASP A 35 4.94 30.50 0.19
CA ASP A 35 3.62 30.76 0.77
C ASP A 35 2.58 31.12 -0.31
N THR A 36 3.01 31.91 -1.31
CA THR A 36 2.17 32.28 -2.47
C THR A 36 1.89 31.07 -3.35
N GLN A 37 2.90 30.24 -3.64
CA GLN A 37 2.74 29.02 -4.44
C GLN A 37 1.85 27.98 -3.74
N ILE A 38 2.01 27.76 -2.44
CA ILE A 38 1.14 26.88 -1.64
C ILE A 38 -0.31 27.37 -1.72
N SER A 39 -0.54 28.68 -1.57
CA SER A 39 -1.87 29.29 -1.66
C SER A 39 -2.48 29.16 -3.06
N GLN A 40 -1.69 29.38 -4.11
CA GLN A 40 -2.12 29.24 -5.50
C GLN A 40 -2.49 27.79 -5.83
N ILE A 41 -1.63 26.82 -5.50
CA ILE A 41 -1.90 25.42 -5.80
C ILE A 41 -3.09 24.91 -4.98
N ARG A 42 -3.28 25.37 -3.74
CA ARG A 42 -4.46 25.05 -2.92
C ARG A 42 -5.77 25.52 -3.55
N SER A 43 -5.75 26.60 -4.34
CA SER A 43 -6.92 27.08 -5.09
C SER A 43 -7.18 26.34 -6.41
N SER A 44 -6.23 25.53 -6.87
CA SER A 44 -6.30 24.76 -8.11
C SER A 44 -6.99 23.39 -7.92
N SER A 45 -7.21 22.65 -9.01
CA SER A 45 -7.90 21.36 -8.95
C SER A 45 -7.19 20.34 -8.05
N VAL A 46 -7.99 19.60 -7.30
CA VAL A 46 -7.54 18.66 -6.26
C VAL A 46 -7.16 17.31 -6.88
N ASP A 47 -6.10 17.31 -7.69
CA ASP A 47 -5.48 16.06 -8.13
C ASP A 47 -4.42 15.60 -7.10
N GLN A 48 -4.31 14.28 -6.92
CA GLN A 48 -3.44 13.68 -5.91
C GLN A 48 -1.97 14.07 -6.09
N GLN A 49 -1.50 14.23 -7.34
CA GLN A 49 -0.14 14.66 -7.62
C GLN A 49 0.10 16.10 -7.17
N HIS A 50 -0.90 16.97 -7.29
CA HIS A 50 -0.82 18.36 -6.84
C HIS A 50 -0.76 18.43 -5.32
N LEU A 51 -1.53 17.58 -4.61
CA LEU A 51 -1.44 17.48 -3.14
C LEU A 51 -0.06 17.07 -2.65
N ILE A 52 0.56 16.08 -3.30
CA ILE A 52 1.93 15.66 -2.96
C ILE A 52 2.93 16.81 -3.16
N LYS A 53 2.78 17.60 -4.24
CA LYS A 53 3.62 18.79 -4.47
C LYS A 53 3.40 19.87 -3.40
N ILE A 54 2.16 20.09 -2.97
CA ILE A 54 1.86 21.02 -1.87
C ILE A 54 2.50 20.53 -0.57
N LEU A 55 2.42 19.24 -0.26
CA LEU A 55 3.03 18.66 0.94
C LEU A 55 4.55 18.84 0.94
N ASP A 56 5.21 18.59 -0.18
CA ASP A 56 6.64 18.86 -0.34
C ASP A 56 6.99 20.32 -0.06
N ALA A 57 6.24 21.27 -0.65
CA ALA A 57 6.46 22.69 -0.44
C ALA A 57 6.21 23.08 1.03
N THR A 58 5.15 22.55 1.63
CA THR A 58 4.78 22.77 3.03
C THR A 58 5.84 22.21 3.98
N PHE A 59 6.35 21.00 3.71
CA PHE A 59 7.41 20.40 4.50
C PHE A 59 8.68 21.24 4.47
N ILE A 60 9.12 21.67 3.29
CA ILE A 60 10.29 22.54 3.17
C ILE A 60 10.07 23.90 3.84
N ARG A 61 8.84 24.44 3.77
CA ARG A 61 8.49 25.74 4.35
C ARG A 61 8.53 25.73 5.89
N TYR A 62 8.11 24.62 6.49
CA TYR A 62 7.98 24.44 7.94
C TYR A 62 8.94 23.39 8.51
N GLU A 63 10.07 23.12 7.84
CA GLU A 63 11.07 22.09 8.21
C GLU A 63 11.58 22.26 9.65
N SER A 64 11.52 23.47 10.21
CA SER A 64 11.93 23.79 11.58
C SER A 64 10.83 23.70 12.65
N SER A 65 9.56 23.56 12.26
CA SER A 65 8.42 23.60 13.20
C SER A 65 7.38 22.54 12.85
N GLY A 66 7.43 21.40 13.56
CA GLY A 66 6.52 20.29 13.34
C GLY A 66 5.06 20.65 13.61
N GLY A 67 4.79 21.51 14.60
CA GLY A 67 3.46 22.01 14.90
C GLY A 67 2.86 22.81 13.74
N GLU A 68 3.60 23.80 13.21
CA GLU A 68 3.14 24.59 12.07
C GLU A 68 2.97 23.73 10.80
N TYR A 69 3.88 22.79 10.56
CA TYR A 69 3.76 21.82 9.47
C TYR A 69 2.45 21.02 9.57
N SER A 70 2.19 20.40 10.72
CA SER A 70 0.96 19.61 10.94
C SER A 70 -0.32 20.44 10.83
N GLN A 71 -0.30 21.70 11.29
CA GLN A 71 -1.43 22.62 11.16
C GLN A 71 -1.76 22.89 9.70
N GLN A 72 -0.75 23.13 8.86
CA GLN A 72 -0.95 23.38 7.43
C GLN A 72 -1.39 22.12 6.68
N VAL A 73 -0.86 20.96 7.05
CA VAL A 73 -1.31 19.67 6.50
C VAL A 73 -2.78 19.41 6.84
N LEU A 74 -3.20 19.67 8.08
CA LEU A 74 -4.61 19.52 8.48
C LEU A 74 -5.52 20.48 7.71
N ALA A 75 -5.12 21.75 7.58
CA ALA A 75 -5.89 22.73 6.80
C ALA A 75 -6.01 22.32 5.33
N LEU A 76 -4.95 21.75 4.74
CA LEU A 76 -4.97 21.22 3.38
C LEU A 76 -5.93 20.02 3.27
N LEU A 77 -5.84 19.06 4.18
CA LEU A 77 -6.70 17.87 4.18
C LEU A 77 -8.17 18.23 4.35
N GLU A 78 -8.47 19.19 5.22
CA GLU A 78 -9.83 19.67 5.46
C GLU A 78 -10.46 20.24 4.17
N ASP A 79 -9.72 21.05 3.42
CA ASP A 79 -10.19 21.62 2.15
C ASP A 79 -10.44 20.54 1.09
N VAL A 80 -9.51 19.59 0.99
CA VAL A 80 -9.59 18.46 0.05
C VAL A 80 -10.80 17.58 0.35
N GLU A 81 -11.02 17.29 1.63
CA GLU A 81 -12.12 16.45 2.06
C GLU A 81 -13.48 17.16 1.93
N LYS A 82 -13.54 18.48 2.18
CA LYS A 82 -14.73 19.31 1.92
C LYS A 82 -15.08 19.40 0.43
N ALA A 83 -14.07 19.41 -0.44
CA ALA A 83 -14.26 19.43 -1.88
C ALA A 83 -14.68 18.06 -2.45
N SER A 84 -14.46 16.97 -1.70
CA SER A 84 -14.78 15.62 -2.15
C SER A 84 -16.25 15.27 -1.85
N PRO A 85 -17.03 14.82 -2.84
CA PRO A 85 -18.44 14.47 -2.62
C PRO A 85 -18.62 13.19 -1.78
N ALA A 86 -17.59 12.35 -1.69
CA ALA A 86 -17.61 11.09 -0.98
C ALA A 86 -16.35 10.94 -0.11
N PRO A 87 -16.44 10.27 1.05
CA PRO A 87 -15.27 10.05 1.90
C PRO A 87 -14.24 9.18 1.16
N LYS A 88 -13.05 9.73 0.93
CA LYS A 88 -11.94 9.08 0.25
C LYS A 88 -10.66 9.19 1.08
N VAL A 89 -9.81 8.17 0.99
CA VAL A 89 -8.46 8.19 1.58
C VAL A 89 -7.43 8.46 0.48
N PHE A 90 -6.59 9.47 0.66
CA PHE A 90 -5.52 9.80 -0.26
C PHE A 90 -4.23 9.09 0.12
N LYS A 91 -4.05 7.86 -0.38
CA LYS A 91 -2.90 6.99 -0.04
C LYS A 91 -1.55 7.70 -0.22
N GLY A 92 -1.31 8.33 -1.38
CA GLY A 92 -0.03 9.00 -1.64
C GLY A 92 0.24 10.20 -0.72
N VAL A 93 -0.80 10.84 -0.19
CA VAL A 93 -0.67 11.91 0.80
C VAL A 93 -0.23 11.34 2.16
N ILE A 94 -0.80 10.21 2.57
CA ILE A 94 -0.41 9.52 3.81
C ILE A 94 1.05 9.07 3.73
N GLU A 95 1.44 8.42 2.63
CA GLU A 95 2.81 7.96 2.41
C GLU A 95 3.80 9.12 2.40
N GLN A 96 3.47 10.21 1.68
CA GLN A 96 4.31 11.41 1.65
C GLN A 96 4.45 12.03 3.04
N PHE A 97 3.34 12.22 3.75
CA PHE A 97 3.34 12.80 5.09
C PHE A 97 4.16 11.96 6.08
N LEU A 98 3.95 10.63 6.10
CA LEU A 98 4.71 9.76 6.99
C LEU A 98 6.20 9.76 6.62
N THR A 99 6.54 9.82 5.32
CA THR A 99 7.93 9.97 4.87
C THR A 99 8.52 11.30 5.37
N ASP A 100 7.79 12.40 5.23
CA ASP A 100 8.19 13.73 5.68
C ASP A 100 8.43 13.80 7.19
N VAL A 101 7.59 13.14 7.99
CA VAL A 101 7.77 13.07 9.45
C VAL A 101 9.04 12.29 9.82
N HIS A 102 9.45 11.31 9.02
CA HIS A 102 10.65 10.50 9.27
C HIS A 102 11.95 11.11 8.77
N ILE A 103 11.90 12.12 7.89
CA ILE A 103 13.09 12.73 7.31
C ILE A 103 13.90 13.54 8.35
N PRO A 104 13.29 14.40 9.19
CA PRO A 104 14.02 15.09 10.24
C PRO A 104 14.53 14.11 11.29
N GLU A 105 15.82 14.18 11.60
CA GLU A 105 16.39 13.46 12.75
C GLU A 105 15.95 14.06 14.10
N ASP A 106 15.34 15.25 14.06
CA ASP A 106 14.89 15.97 15.24
C ASP A 106 13.59 15.39 15.82
N ARG A 107 13.71 14.74 16.98
CA ARG A 107 12.56 14.21 17.72
C ARG A 107 11.60 15.30 18.20
N ALA A 108 12.06 16.54 18.40
CA ALA A 108 11.19 17.64 18.80
C ALA A 108 10.20 17.99 17.69
N PHE A 109 10.66 17.98 16.42
CA PHE A 109 9.79 18.14 15.25
C PHE A 109 8.70 17.08 15.21
N ILE A 110 9.07 15.80 15.29
CA ILE A 110 8.14 14.67 15.25
C ILE A 110 7.12 14.75 16.39
N THR A 111 7.61 14.99 17.61
CA THR A 111 6.75 15.09 18.80
C THR A 111 5.78 16.27 18.70
N SER A 112 6.24 17.43 18.23
CA SER A 112 5.39 18.60 18.02
C SER A 112 4.34 18.37 16.93
N CYS A 113 4.72 17.74 15.82
CA CYS A 113 3.82 17.39 14.72
C CYS A 113 2.73 16.43 15.21
N ALA A 114 3.14 15.32 15.84
CA ALA A 114 2.20 14.31 16.31
C ALA A 114 1.30 14.82 17.44
N SER A 115 1.83 15.62 18.38
CA SER A 115 1.02 16.23 19.45
C SER A 115 -0.10 17.10 18.90
N HIS A 116 0.18 17.89 17.86
CA HIS A 116 -0.85 18.73 17.25
C HIS A 116 -1.99 17.91 16.62
N PHE A 117 -1.68 16.82 15.92
CA PHE A 117 -2.70 15.90 15.41
C PHE A 117 -3.54 15.25 16.54
N ILE A 118 -2.90 14.90 17.66
CA ILE A 118 -3.59 14.36 18.85
C ILE A 118 -4.48 15.41 19.51
N ASP A 119 -4.01 16.66 19.63
CA ASP A 119 -4.80 17.76 20.17
C ASP A 119 -6.07 17.97 19.34
N VAL A 120 -5.96 17.94 18.01
CA VAL A 120 -7.12 18.06 17.11
C VAL A 120 -8.05 16.84 17.21
N LEU A 121 -7.50 15.62 17.34
CA LEU A 121 -8.30 14.40 17.56
C LEU A 121 -9.19 14.53 18.82
N VAL A 122 -8.62 15.03 19.91
CA VAL A 122 -9.26 15.10 21.23
C VAL A 122 -10.34 16.17 21.30
N ASN A 123 -10.24 17.21 20.49
CA ASN A 123 -11.27 18.24 20.38
C ASN A 123 -12.45 17.72 19.53
N PRO A 124 -13.61 17.35 20.12
CA PRO A 124 -14.70 16.73 19.38
C PRO A 124 -15.34 17.65 18.34
N ASP A 125 -15.23 18.97 18.55
CA ASP A 125 -15.85 19.99 17.72
C ASP A 125 -15.11 20.21 16.38
N VAL A 126 -13.84 19.80 16.29
CA VAL A 126 -13.06 19.95 15.05
C VAL A 126 -13.38 18.80 14.11
N PHE A 127 -13.61 19.08 12.84
CA PHE A 127 -13.79 18.03 11.84
C PHE A 127 -12.44 17.39 11.51
N LEU A 128 -12.37 16.06 11.60
CA LEU A 128 -11.21 15.28 11.18
C LEU A 128 -11.69 14.24 10.19
N GLY A 129 -11.40 14.43 8.90
CA GLY A 129 -11.88 13.50 7.90
C GLY A 129 -10.98 12.27 7.72
N PRO A 130 -11.34 11.40 6.75
CA PRO A 130 -10.81 10.05 6.64
C PRO A 130 -9.28 9.97 6.53
N THR A 131 -8.66 10.85 5.76
CA THR A 131 -7.21 10.79 5.51
C THR A 131 -6.45 11.25 6.75
N ALA A 132 -6.89 12.33 7.39
CA ALA A 132 -6.32 12.81 8.63
C ALA A 132 -6.43 11.76 9.76
N LEU A 133 -7.57 11.09 9.89
CA LEU A 133 -7.74 10.01 10.88
C LEU A 133 -6.78 8.84 10.67
N VAL A 134 -6.51 8.44 9.42
CA VAL A 134 -5.53 7.37 9.13
C VAL A 134 -4.11 7.83 9.47
N ILE A 135 -3.77 9.09 9.21
CA ILE A 135 -2.49 9.68 9.64
C ILE A 135 -2.38 9.65 11.17
N VAL A 136 -3.40 10.08 11.89
CA VAL A 136 -3.42 10.04 13.36
C VAL A 136 -3.27 8.61 13.88
N ALA A 137 -3.97 7.65 13.28
CA ALA A 137 -3.83 6.24 13.65
C ALA A 137 -2.38 5.75 13.47
N ALA A 138 -1.74 6.06 12.34
CA ALA A 138 -0.35 5.71 12.09
C ALA A 138 0.61 6.37 13.11
N LEU A 139 0.44 7.67 13.36
CA LEU A 139 1.24 8.40 14.35
C LEU A 139 1.09 7.81 15.75
N ILE A 140 -0.13 7.41 16.16
CA ILE A 140 -0.37 6.77 17.45
C ILE A 140 0.35 5.43 17.53
N THR A 141 0.30 4.63 16.46
CA THR A 141 0.95 3.32 16.46
C THR A 141 2.45 3.39 16.66
N GLU A 142 3.08 4.39 16.05
CA GLU A 142 4.54 4.51 16.03
C GLU A 142 5.09 5.35 17.20
N PHE A 143 4.41 6.45 17.55
CA PHE A 143 4.91 7.45 18.48
C PHE A 143 4.12 7.52 19.81
N SER A 144 3.30 6.50 20.12
CA SER A 144 2.52 6.41 21.38
C SER A 144 3.28 6.76 22.66
N ALA A 145 4.55 6.34 22.77
CA ALA A 145 5.38 6.61 23.93
C ALA A 145 5.87 8.07 24.06
N SER A 146 5.74 8.87 22.99
CA SER A 146 6.26 10.25 22.92
C SER A 146 5.20 11.30 23.24
N PHE A 147 3.94 10.92 23.38
CA PHE A 147 2.86 11.89 23.62
C PHE A 147 2.84 12.39 25.06
N SER A 148 2.58 13.69 25.22
CA SER A 148 2.33 14.30 26.52
C SER A 148 0.95 13.93 27.09
N MET A 149 0.00 13.58 26.23
CA MET A 149 -1.36 13.25 26.60
C MET A 149 -1.49 11.80 27.11
N ARG A 150 -2.32 11.59 28.13
CA ARG A 150 -2.55 10.27 28.72
C ARG A 150 -3.31 9.35 27.76
N ALA A 151 -2.82 8.10 27.61
CA ALA A 151 -3.40 7.08 26.73
C ALA A 151 -4.91 6.85 26.87
N PRO A 152 -5.54 6.84 28.07
CA PRO A 152 -6.99 6.74 28.20
C PRO A 152 -7.75 7.85 27.47
N GLY A 153 -7.25 9.09 27.48
CA GLY A 153 -7.91 10.22 26.82
C GLY A 153 -7.87 10.08 25.30
N ILE A 154 -6.74 9.62 24.76
CA ILE A 154 -6.59 9.35 23.32
C ILE A 154 -7.49 8.18 22.89
N LEU A 155 -7.60 7.11 23.71
CA LEU A 155 -8.52 5.99 23.45
C LEU A 155 -9.98 6.44 23.41
N SER A 156 -10.42 7.25 24.37
CA SER A 156 -11.77 7.82 24.40
C SER A 156 -12.04 8.70 23.17
N ALA A 157 -11.09 9.53 22.76
CA ALA A 157 -11.21 10.36 21.57
C ALA A 157 -11.33 9.53 20.29
N LEU A 158 -10.48 8.50 20.11
CA LEU A 158 -10.60 7.57 18.98
C LEU A 158 -11.94 6.84 18.97
N ALA A 159 -12.42 6.36 20.13
CA ALA A 159 -13.72 5.71 20.24
C ALA A 159 -14.88 6.64 19.86
N ALA A 160 -14.82 7.92 20.28
CA ALA A 160 -15.83 8.90 19.91
C ALA A 160 -15.89 9.11 18.39
N ARG A 161 -14.74 9.20 17.73
CA ARG A 161 -14.65 9.36 16.26
C ARG A 161 -15.04 8.10 15.50
N LEU A 162 -14.66 6.92 15.99
CA LEU A 162 -14.93 5.64 15.35
C LEU A 162 -16.40 5.41 14.99
N LYS A 163 -17.33 5.93 15.82
CA LYS A 163 -18.79 5.83 15.59
C LYS A 163 -19.25 6.52 14.30
N THR A 164 -18.58 7.58 13.89
CA THR A 164 -18.93 8.37 12.69
C THR A 164 -18.01 8.06 11.51
N CYS A 165 -16.95 7.26 11.71
CA CYS A 165 -15.97 6.94 10.68
C CYS A 165 -16.50 5.92 9.66
N PRO A 166 -16.13 6.06 8.37
CA PRO A 166 -16.41 5.03 7.38
C PRO A 166 -15.62 3.74 7.69
N ALA A 167 -16.18 2.59 7.30
CA ALA A 167 -15.67 1.27 7.67
C ALA A 167 -14.18 1.05 7.32
N PHE A 168 -13.69 1.61 6.23
CA PHE A 168 -12.29 1.48 5.81
C PHE A 168 -11.29 2.26 6.70
N VAL A 169 -11.75 3.26 7.46
CA VAL A 169 -10.92 4.00 8.45
C VAL A 169 -10.98 3.34 9.83
N GLN A 170 -12.06 2.62 10.13
CA GLN A 170 -12.24 1.99 11.43
C GLN A 170 -11.13 0.99 11.76
N GLU A 171 -10.69 0.18 10.79
CA GLU A 171 -9.65 -0.82 11.01
C GLU A 171 -8.29 -0.20 11.44
N PRO A 172 -7.72 0.78 10.72
CA PRO A 172 -6.54 1.52 11.19
C PRO A 172 -6.70 2.12 12.59
N CYS A 173 -7.84 2.73 12.89
CA CYS A 173 -8.11 3.30 14.20
C CYS A 173 -8.12 2.22 15.30
N VAL A 174 -8.76 1.07 15.07
CA VAL A 174 -8.76 -0.04 16.04
C VAL A 174 -7.34 -0.58 16.24
N ILE A 175 -6.53 -0.70 15.19
CA ILE A 175 -5.11 -1.09 15.31
C ILE A 175 -4.35 -0.10 16.20
N ALA A 176 -4.56 1.20 16.01
CA ALA A 176 -3.98 2.23 16.86
C ALA A 176 -4.42 2.10 18.32
N MET A 177 -5.69 1.80 18.57
CA MET A 177 -6.20 1.55 19.92
C MET A 177 -5.59 0.30 20.55
N ILE A 178 -5.39 -0.78 19.79
CA ILE A 178 -4.67 -1.98 20.26
C ILE A 178 -3.25 -1.58 20.65
N ARG A 179 -2.53 -0.82 19.82
CA ARG A 179 -1.16 -0.42 20.16
C ARG A 179 -1.10 0.46 21.41
N LEU A 180 -2.04 1.39 21.55
CA LEU A 180 -2.15 2.33 22.67
C LEU A 180 -2.58 1.63 23.98
N ARG A 181 -3.30 0.51 23.90
CA ARG A 181 -3.67 -0.32 25.06
C ARG A 181 -2.45 -0.76 25.88
N ALA A 182 -1.31 -0.98 25.23
CA ALA A 182 -0.07 -1.37 25.90
C ALA A 182 0.44 -0.31 26.88
N ASP A 183 0.18 0.98 26.58
CA ASP A 183 0.60 2.13 27.37
C ASP A 183 -0.51 2.62 28.34
N CYS A 184 -1.67 1.97 28.30
CA CYS A 184 -2.82 2.29 29.15
C CYS A 184 -2.91 1.31 30.33
N ASP A 185 -3.20 1.77 31.54
CA ASP A 185 -3.40 0.88 32.69
C ASP A 185 -4.85 0.40 32.78
N ALA A 186 -5.80 1.33 32.72
CA ALA A 186 -7.23 1.06 32.75
C ALA A 186 -7.92 1.65 31.51
N ILE A 187 -8.68 0.83 30.79
CA ILE A 187 -9.43 1.25 29.62
C ILE A 187 -10.77 1.85 30.06
N PRO A 188 -11.17 3.02 29.56
CA PRO A 188 -12.51 3.56 29.78
C PRO A 188 -13.61 2.60 29.28
N SER A 189 -14.68 2.40 30.05
CA SER A 189 -15.75 1.46 29.69
C SER A 189 -16.45 1.84 28.38
N GLU A 190 -16.60 3.15 28.12
CA GLU A 190 -17.14 3.70 26.87
C GLU A 190 -16.39 3.24 25.61
N VAL A 191 -15.08 2.97 25.73
CA VAL A 191 -14.25 2.45 24.64
C VAL A 191 -14.60 0.99 24.36
N ILE A 192 -14.76 0.19 25.42
CA ILE A 192 -15.14 -1.23 25.33
C ILE A 192 -16.54 -1.37 24.71
N ASP A 193 -17.50 -0.54 25.14
CA ASP A 193 -18.87 -0.53 24.62
C ASP A 193 -18.89 -0.17 23.13
N THR A 194 -18.12 0.84 22.75
CA THR A 194 -18.02 1.29 21.36
C THR A 194 -17.41 0.23 20.46
N ILE A 195 -16.32 -0.41 20.89
CA ILE A 195 -15.66 -1.48 20.11
C ILE A 195 -16.55 -2.72 20.02
N SER A 196 -17.27 -3.06 21.09
CA SER A 196 -18.23 -4.17 21.09
C SER A 196 -19.38 -3.91 20.10
N MET A 197 -19.87 -2.68 20.02
CA MET A 197 -20.88 -2.26 19.05
C MET A 197 -20.37 -2.37 17.60
N ILE A 198 -19.15 -1.89 17.34
CA ILE A 198 -18.53 -1.97 16.00
C ILE A 198 -18.27 -3.43 15.62
N ALA A 199 -17.85 -4.29 16.56
CA ALA A 199 -17.64 -5.71 16.30
C ALA A 199 -18.90 -6.46 15.83
N GLN A 200 -20.09 -5.94 16.15
CA GLN A 200 -21.36 -6.53 15.74
C GLN A 200 -21.79 -6.11 14.33
N SER A 201 -21.41 -4.90 13.88
CA SER A 201 -21.84 -4.33 12.60
C SER A 201 -20.76 -4.34 11.52
N ALA A 202 -19.49 -4.45 11.90
CA ALA A 202 -18.38 -4.32 10.97
C ALA A 202 -18.14 -5.59 10.12
N ARG A 203 -17.41 -5.41 9.02
CA ARG A 203 -16.96 -6.52 8.15
C ARG A 203 -16.00 -7.44 8.90
N HIS A 204 -15.78 -8.64 8.35
CA HIS A 204 -14.96 -9.68 8.96
C HIS A 204 -13.57 -9.20 9.43
N SER A 205 -12.83 -8.40 8.63
CA SER A 205 -11.50 -7.91 9.01
C SER A 205 -11.55 -7.01 10.25
N SER A 206 -12.38 -5.96 10.21
CA SER A 206 -12.60 -5.05 11.32
C SER A 206 -13.15 -5.76 12.56
N GLN A 207 -14.06 -6.71 12.38
CA GLN A 207 -14.60 -7.54 13.47
C GLN A 207 -13.49 -8.37 14.14
N MET A 208 -12.59 -8.97 13.36
CA MET A 208 -11.46 -9.71 13.90
C MET A 208 -10.53 -8.80 14.72
N ARG A 209 -10.22 -7.59 14.23
CA ARG A 209 -9.44 -6.60 14.99
C ARG A 209 -10.15 -6.13 16.27
N CYS A 210 -11.46 -5.93 16.23
CA CYS A 210 -12.23 -5.57 17.43
C CYS A 210 -12.19 -6.70 18.47
N LYS A 211 -12.29 -7.97 18.05
CA LYS A 211 -12.12 -9.12 18.95
C LYS A 211 -10.72 -9.18 19.55
N GLN A 212 -9.69 -8.93 18.74
CA GLN A 212 -8.30 -8.83 19.25
C GLN A 212 -8.17 -7.71 20.29
N PHE A 213 -8.77 -6.55 20.07
CA PHE A 213 -8.77 -5.47 21.06
C PHE A 213 -9.40 -5.91 22.39
N LEU A 214 -10.55 -6.58 22.35
CA LEU A 214 -11.22 -7.11 23.54
C LEU A 214 -10.41 -8.23 24.23
N GLU A 215 -9.66 -9.04 23.48
CA GLU A 215 -8.75 -10.03 24.08
C GLU A 215 -7.56 -9.36 24.79
N PHE A 216 -6.97 -8.34 24.17
CA PHE A 216 -5.86 -7.58 24.76
C PHE A 216 -6.31 -6.57 25.82
N SER A 217 -7.60 -6.26 25.92
CA SER A 217 -8.09 -5.48 27.05
C SER A 217 -7.89 -6.21 28.36
N ASP A 218 -8.11 -7.53 28.35
CA ASP A 218 -7.97 -8.40 29.50
C ASP A 218 -6.51 -8.86 29.69
N ASN A 219 -5.75 -8.99 28.59
CA ASN A 219 -4.39 -9.53 28.59
C ASN A 219 -3.31 -8.52 28.16
N LYS A 220 -3.14 -7.43 28.92
CA LYS A 220 -2.14 -6.38 28.64
C LYS A 220 -0.72 -6.94 28.46
N GLU A 221 -0.32 -7.89 29.30
CA GLU A 221 1.05 -8.44 29.31
C GLU A 221 1.40 -9.15 28.00
N LEU A 222 0.43 -9.85 27.40
CA LEU A 222 0.61 -10.52 26.11
C LEU A 222 0.84 -9.51 25.00
N LEU A 223 0.06 -8.43 24.97
CA LEU A 223 0.24 -7.36 24.00
C LEU A 223 1.62 -6.68 24.12
N VAL A 224 2.05 -6.38 25.35
CA VAL A 224 3.38 -5.81 25.61
C VAL A 224 4.48 -6.75 25.13
N LYS A 225 4.28 -8.07 25.30
CA LYS A 225 5.21 -9.08 24.77
C LYS A 225 5.27 -9.04 23.25
N ILE A 226 4.12 -9.01 22.55
CA ILE A 226 4.06 -8.93 21.08
C ILE A 226 4.79 -7.68 20.57
N ILE A 227 4.59 -6.53 21.22
CA ILE A 227 5.25 -5.26 20.83
C ILE A 227 6.76 -5.33 21.07
N ARG A 228 7.22 -6.03 22.12
CA ARG A 228 8.66 -6.23 22.37
C ARG A 228 9.31 -7.22 21.42
N GLU A 229 8.53 -8.18 20.91
CA GLU A 229 8.98 -9.19 19.95
C GLU A 229 8.92 -8.70 18.49
N SER A 230 8.32 -7.53 18.23
CA SER A 230 8.31 -6.94 16.89
C SER A 230 9.70 -6.47 16.48
N ALA A 231 10.04 -6.65 15.19
CA ALA A 231 11.36 -6.31 14.66
C ALA A 231 11.67 -4.81 14.75
N SER A 232 10.65 -3.97 14.59
CA SER A 232 10.74 -2.53 14.75
C SER A 232 9.45 -1.98 15.38
N PRO A 233 9.45 -0.72 15.87
CA PRO A 233 8.24 -0.04 16.34
C PRO A 233 7.34 0.45 15.19
N SER A 234 7.71 0.20 13.93
CA SER A 234 6.92 0.63 12.78
C SER A 234 5.58 -0.13 12.69
N LEU A 235 4.58 0.53 12.13
CA LEU A 235 3.25 -0.05 11.93
C LEU A 235 3.26 -1.40 11.18
N PRO A 236 4.00 -1.57 10.06
CA PRO A 236 4.01 -2.84 9.33
C PRO A 236 4.51 -4.02 10.19
N ASP A 237 5.60 -3.83 10.93
CA ASP A 237 6.19 -4.90 11.74
C ASP A 237 5.33 -5.24 12.95
N PHE A 238 4.68 -4.23 13.54
CA PHE A 238 3.68 -4.44 14.58
C PHE A 238 2.49 -5.26 14.04
N LEU A 239 1.99 -4.95 12.85
CA LEU A 239 0.87 -5.68 12.24
C LEU A 239 1.19 -7.13 11.93
N VAL A 240 2.39 -7.40 11.41
CA VAL A 240 2.88 -8.78 11.17
C VAL A 240 2.94 -9.54 12.49
N SER A 241 3.51 -8.94 13.53
CA SER A 241 3.61 -9.53 14.87
C SER A 241 2.22 -9.82 15.48
N LEU A 242 1.27 -8.89 15.27
CA LEU A 242 -0.11 -9.01 15.74
C LEU A 242 -0.90 -10.10 14.98
N GLN A 243 -0.62 -10.32 13.69
CA GLN A 243 -1.25 -11.36 12.88
C GLN A 243 -0.70 -12.75 13.17
N ASN A 244 0.60 -12.85 13.48
CA ASN A 244 1.26 -14.11 13.81
C ASN A 244 0.84 -14.67 15.18
N TYR A 245 0.12 -13.89 15.98
CA TYR A 245 -0.41 -14.33 17.27
C TYR A 245 -1.79 -14.98 17.10
N PRO A 246 -1.92 -16.33 17.19
CA PRO A 246 -3.21 -16.99 17.05
C PRO A 246 -4.10 -16.68 18.27
N PRO A 247 -5.31 -16.13 18.07
CA PRO A 247 -6.22 -15.84 19.17
C PRO A 247 -6.67 -17.15 19.82
N GLY A 248 -6.60 -17.21 21.15
CA GLY A 248 -7.24 -18.29 21.90
C GLY A 248 -6.60 -19.68 21.78
N VAL A 249 -5.28 -19.80 21.63
CA VAL A 249 -4.61 -21.03 22.07
C VAL A 249 -4.47 -20.94 23.59
N PRO A 250 -5.35 -21.58 24.40
CA PRO A 250 -5.16 -21.63 25.84
C PRO A 250 -3.78 -22.22 26.08
N ARG A 251 -2.86 -21.39 26.57
CA ARG A 251 -1.48 -21.77 26.85
C ARG A 251 -1.59 -23.03 27.71
N PRO A 252 -1.16 -24.21 27.24
CA PRO A 252 -1.29 -25.43 28.02
C PRO A 252 -0.63 -25.14 29.34
N SER A 253 -1.42 -25.19 30.41
CA SER A 253 -0.98 -24.87 31.76
C SER A 253 0.25 -25.73 31.98
N THR A 254 1.41 -25.10 31.96
CA THR A 254 2.69 -25.76 32.23
C THR A 254 2.67 -25.99 33.73
N SER A 255 1.89 -26.99 34.14
CA SER A 255 2.14 -27.68 35.38
C SER A 255 3.58 -28.16 35.26
N SER A 256 4.45 -27.51 36.03
CA SER A 256 5.83 -27.94 36.18
C SER A 256 5.80 -29.34 36.77
N THR A 257 5.78 -30.34 35.90
CA THR A 257 6.21 -31.67 36.28
C THR A 257 7.71 -31.55 36.44
N GLN A 258 8.13 -31.37 37.70
CA GLN A 258 9.48 -31.66 38.15
C GLN A 258 9.81 -33.10 37.73
N PHE A 259 10.37 -33.28 36.55
CA PHE A 259 11.13 -34.47 36.24
C PHE A 259 12.58 -34.20 36.62
N SER A 260 12.85 -34.40 37.91
CA SER A 260 14.14 -34.94 38.31
C SER A 260 14.35 -36.24 37.52
N ARG A 261 15.30 -36.26 36.59
CA ARG A 261 15.97 -37.51 36.21
C ARG A 261 17.36 -37.27 35.67
N SER A 262 18.28 -37.83 36.44
CA SER A 262 19.70 -38.03 36.25
C SER A 262 20.07 -38.71 34.93
N ASP A 263 21.34 -38.50 34.56
CA ASP A 263 22.25 -39.42 33.86
C ASP A 263 21.90 -39.94 32.47
N SER A 264 22.74 -39.55 31.51
CA SER A 264 23.74 -40.42 30.85
C SER A 264 23.95 -40.07 29.36
N GLN A 265 25.02 -39.32 29.15
CA GLN A 265 26.01 -39.47 28.09
C GLN A 265 25.87 -40.71 27.19
N ILE A 266 25.43 -40.54 25.94
CA ILE A 266 25.77 -41.44 24.82
C ILE A 266 26.03 -40.62 23.55
N TYR A 267 27.24 -40.81 23.03
CA TYR A 267 27.77 -40.35 21.74
C TYR A 267 26.82 -40.65 20.56
N ARG A 268 26.64 -39.68 19.65
CA ARG A 268 26.04 -39.93 18.33
C ARG A 268 27.04 -39.61 17.22
N PRO A 269 27.36 -40.57 16.33
CA PRO A 269 28.36 -40.39 15.29
C PRO A 269 27.78 -39.65 14.08
N SER A 270 28.68 -38.95 13.38
CA SER A 270 28.47 -38.36 12.05
C SER A 270 28.11 -39.45 11.04
N GLY A 271 26.95 -39.33 10.39
CA GLY A 271 26.49 -40.29 9.40
C GLY A 271 25.67 -39.62 8.29
N ALA A 272 26.34 -39.42 7.15
CA ALA A 272 25.83 -39.40 5.78
C ALA A 272 24.43 -38.80 5.50
N LEU A 273 24.45 -37.69 4.74
CA LEU A 273 23.34 -37.21 3.92
C LEU A 273 22.82 -38.34 3.00
N LYS A 274 21.82 -39.08 3.48
CA LYS A 274 20.95 -39.87 2.62
C LYS A 274 19.82 -38.95 2.18
N TYR A 275 19.91 -38.48 0.95
CA TYR A 275 18.77 -37.91 0.24
C TYR A 275 17.65 -38.95 0.25
N ALA A 276 16.62 -38.72 1.07
CA ALA A 276 15.35 -39.37 0.86
C ALA A 276 14.81 -38.81 -0.46
N ALA A 277 14.76 -39.64 -1.50
CA ALA A 277 14.08 -39.28 -2.73
C ALA A 277 12.65 -38.85 -2.38
N TYR A 278 12.22 -37.72 -2.94
CA TYR A 278 10.86 -37.23 -2.76
C TYR A 278 9.86 -38.34 -3.09
N ASP A 279 8.91 -38.59 -2.20
CA ASP A 279 7.77 -39.44 -2.50
C ASP A 279 7.07 -38.90 -3.75
N ALA A 280 6.86 -39.78 -4.72
CA ALA A 280 6.18 -39.42 -5.96
C ALA A 280 4.76 -38.90 -5.62
N PRO A 281 4.31 -37.78 -6.22
CA PRO A 281 3.02 -37.18 -5.89
C PRO A 281 1.89 -38.20 -6.10
N GLU A 282 1.06 -38.36 -5.06
CA GLU A 282 -0.11 -39.23 -5.10
C GLU A 282 -1.04 -38.79 -6.25
N VAL A 283 -1.42 -39.75 -7.09
CA VAL A 283 -2.26 -39.54 -8.25
C VAL A 283 -3.64 -39.08 -7.79
N ILE A 284 -3.92 -37.78 -7.87
CA ILE A 284 -5.21 -37.20 -7.53
C ILE A 284 -6.27 -37.77 -8.48
N PRO A 285 -7.38 -38.33 -7.98
CA PRO A 285 -8.44 -38.88 -8.82
C PRO A 285 -9.06 -37.80 -9.70
N SER A 286 -8.98 -37.99 -11.02
CA SER A 286 -9.63 -37.17 -12.04
C SER A 286 -11.11 -36.95 -11.72
N LEU A 287 -11.47 -35.72 -11.32
CA LEU A 287 -12.85 -35.29 -11.16
C LEU A 287 -13.56 -35.37 -12.51
N ARG A 288 -14.46 -36.35 -12.62
CA ARG A 288 -15.35 -36.54 -13.76
C ARG A 288 -16.14 -35.26 -14.00
N THR A 289 -16.05 -34.76 -15.22
CA THR A 289 -16.85 -33.67 -15.78
C THR A 289 -18.34 -34.00 -15.66
N TRP A 290 -19.04 -33.28 -14.78
CA TRP A 290 -20.49 -33.35 -14.65
C TRP A 290 -21.11 -32.64 -15.86
N ARG A 291 -21.67 -33.45 -16.76
CA ARG A 291 -22.46 -33.03 -17.92
C ARG A 291 -23.73 -32.33 -17.43
N MET A 292 -23.85 -31.02 -17.65
CA MET A 292 -25.12 -30.32 -17.43
C MET A 292 -26.05 -30.55 -18.63
N SER A 293 -27.09 -31.35 -18.37
CA SER A 293 -28.24 -31.47 -19.26
C SER A 293 -29.14 -30.25 -19.09
N SER A 294 -29.38 -29.57 -20.20
CA SER A 294 -30.47 -28.61 -20.37
C SER A 294 -31.83 -29.29 -20.21
N SER A 295 -32.69 -28.81 -19.31
CA SER A 295 -34.13 -29.02 -19.44
C SER A 295 -34.91 -27.75 -19.13
N ARG A 296 -35.81 -27.46 -20.05
CA ARG A 296 -36.80 -26.39 -20.09
C ARG A 296 -37.90 -26.56 -19.03
N GLN A 297 -38.52 -25.43 -18.70
CA GLN A 297 -39.93 -25.25 -18.33
C GLN A 297 -40.47 -26.02 -17.11
N SER A 298 -40.95 -25.29 -16.09
CA SER A 298 -42.41 -25.12 -15.91
C SER A 298 -42.75 -24.21 -14.72
N THR A 299 -43.75 -23.37 -14.97
CA THR A 299 -44.58 -22.63 -14.04
C THR A 299 -45.46 -23.56 -13.19
N SER A 300 -45.56 -23.34 -11.88
CA SER A 300 -46.83 -23.31 -11.15
C SER A 300 -46.66 -23.03 -9.65
N SER A 301 -47.61 -22.26 -9.16
CA SER A 301 -48.00 -22.05 -7.76
C SER A 301 -48.32 -23.35 -7.02
N SER A 302 -48.05 -23.40 -5.70
CA SER A 302 -49.06 -23.70 -4.68
C SER A 302 -48.51 -23.62 -3.25
N LEU A 303 -49.34 -23.01 -2.40
CA LEU A 303 -49.32 -23.06 -0.94
C LEU A 303 -49.55 -24.50 -0.43
N SER A 304 -48.81 -24.92 0.59
CA SER A 304 -49.35 -25.50 1.84
C SER A 304 -48.26 -26.22 2.64
N GLY A 305 -48.24 -25.94 3.94
CA GLY A 305 -48.47 -27.01 4.90
C GLY A 305 -47.26 -27.69 5.55
N THR A 306 -47.27 -27.59 6.89
CA THR A 306 -46.92 -28.63 7.86
C THR A 306 -45.45 -28.94 8.16
N LEU A 307 -45.03 -28.39 9.31
CA LEU A 307 -44.37 -29.06 10.43
C LEU A 307 -44.03 -30.55 10.23
N SER A 308 -42.74 -30.87 10.30
CA SER A 308 -42.22 -32.03 11.05
C SER A 308 -40.74 -31.86 11.32
N ASP A 309 -40.46 -31.76 12.62
CA ASP A 309 -39.34 -32.34 13.34
C ASP A 309 -38.52 -33.40 12.55
N THR A 310 -37.21 -33.22 12.44
CA THR A 310 -36.20 -34.22 12.83
C THR A 310 -34.77 -33.79 12.47
N SER A 311 -33.85 -34.22 13.33
CA SER A 311 -32.45 -34.53 13.01
C SER A 311 -31.41 -33.40 12.97
N ARG A 312 -30.79 -33.24 14.15
CA ARG A 312 -29.35 -33.10 14.42
C ARG A 312 -28.39 -33.38 13.25
N ASN A 313 -27.27 -32.65 13.32
CA ASN A 313 -26.02 -32.74 12.54
C ASN A 313 -25.95 -31.86 11.29
N SER A 314 -25.95 -30.53 11.50
CA SER A 314 -25.35 -29.60 10.55
C SER A 314 -23.85 -29.55 10.82
N THR A 315 -23.08 -30.38 10.10
CA THR A 315 -21.67 -30.08 9.84
C THR A 315 -21.63 -28.86 8.93
N SER A 316 -20.88 -27.85 9.34
CA SER A 316 -20.62 -26.64 8.56
C SER A 316 -20.23 -27.00 7.13
N PRO A 317 -20.80 -26.37 6.09
CA PRO A 317 -20.32 -26.57 4.73
C PRO A 317 -18.87 -26.11 4.68
N HIS A 318 -17.95 -27.04 4.38
CA HIS A 318 -16.57 -26.71 4.09
C HIS A 318 -16.54 -25.76 2.88
N MET A 319 -16.43 -24.46 3.15
CA MET A 319 -16.13 -23.47 2.14
C MET A 319 -14.72 -23.74 1.63
N THR A 320 -14.64 -24.25 0.40
CA THR A 320 -13.37 -24.44 -0.30
C THR A 320 -12.81 -23.08 -0.72
N ALA A 321 -11.49 -22.94 -0.75
CA ALA A 321 -10.80 -21.69 -1.06
C ALA A 321 -11.27 -21.05 -2.40
N GLY A 322 -11.75 -21.85 -3.35
CA GLY A 322 -12.33 -21.36 -4.61
C GLY A 322 -13.66 -20.61 -4.45
N HIS A 323 -14.50 -20.94 -3.46
CA HIS A 323 -15.75 -20.21 -3.19
C HIS A 323 -15.49 -18.85 -2.52
N LEU A 324 -14.41 -18.72 -1.73
CA LEU A 324 -14.00 -17.44 -1.17
C LEU A 324 -13.40 -16.51 -2.24
N ALA A 325 -12.68 -17.06 -3.23
CA ALA A 325 -12.14 -16.29 -4.34
C ALA A 325 -13.25 -15.65 -5.20
N LEU A 326 -14.33 -16.39 -5.48
CA LEU A 326 -15.48 -15.89 -6.25
C LEU A 326 -16.36 -14.91 -5.47
N ALA A 327 -16.52 -15.10 -4.16
CA ALA A 327 -17.26 -14.17 -3.31
C ALA A 327 -16.52 -12.81 -3.13
N SER A 328 -15.19 -12.80 -3.28
CA SER A 328 -14.39 -11.57 -3.16
C SER A 328 -14.43 -10.67 -4.41
N GLY A 329 -14.89 -11.19 -5.55
CA GLY A 329 -14.70 -10.55 -6.85
C GLY A 329 -15.90 -9.79 -7.45
N LEU A 330 -17.09 -9.81 -6.84
CA LEU A 330 -18.32 -9.44 -7.57
C LEU A 330 -19.10 -8.20 -7.11
N GLU A 331 -18.72 -7.48 -6.04
CA GLU A 331 -19.60 -6.40 -5.53
C GLU A 331 -19.04 -4.96 -5.52
N ASN A 332 -17.83 -4.66 -6.01
CA ASN A 332 -17.33 -3.27 -6.01
C ASN A 332 -16.62 -2.77 -7.29
N LEU A 333 -16.76 -3.44 -8.44
CA LEU A 333 -16.39 -2.83 -9.73
C LEU A 333 -17.60 -2.11 -10.34
N ARG A 334 -18.08 -1.05 -9.67
CA ARG A 334 -18.81 0.01 -10.37
C ARG A 334 -17.76 0.86 -11.09
N ILE A 335 -17.39 0.45 -12.29
CA ILE A 335 -16.71 1.32 -13.24
C ILE A 335 -17.77 2.32 -13.70
N GLU A 336 -17.80 3.50 -13.07
CA GLU A 336 -18.48 4.66 -13.64
C GLU A 336 -17.72 5.07 -14.91
N ASN A 337 -18.11 4.50 -16.05
CA ASN A 337 -17.88 5.13 -17.34
C ASN A 337 -18.74 6.39 -17.36
N ARG A 338 -18.15 7.50 -16.94
CA ARG A 338 -18.72 8.84 -17.09
C ARG A 338 -18.57 9.26 -18.55
N GLU A 339 -19.43 8.71 -19.41
CA GLU A 339 -19.75 9.36 -20.69
C GLU A 339 -20.39 10.71 -20.35
N ALA A 340 -19.73 11.77 -20.75
CA ALA A 340 -20.25 13.12 -20.64
C ALA A 340 -21.43 13.26 -21.59
N ASP A 341 -22.57 13.71 -21.06
CA ASP A 341 -23.72 14.17 -21.83
C ASP A 341 -23.29 15.28 -22.79
N ILE A 342 -23.16 14.92 -24.08
CA ILE A 342 -23.06 15.86 -25.20
C ILE A 342 -24.50 16.11 -25.67
N PRO A 343 -24.98 17.36 -25.77
CA PRO A 343 -26.34 17.65 -26.21
C PRO A 343 -26.60 17.18 -27.64
N GLU A 344 -27.66 16.40 -27.76
CA GLU A 344 -28.24 15.81 -28.96
C GLU A 344 -28.72 16.87 -29.97
N ALA A 345 -28.00 17.00 -31.09
CA ALA A 345 -28.56 17.52 -32.33
C ALA A 345 -27.76 17.02 -33.55
N ALA A 346 -28.42 16.16 -34.32
CA ALA A 346 -28.08 15.72 -35.68
C ALA A 346 -26.81 14.88 -35.85
N ILE A 347 -26.98 13.57 -36.09
CA ILE A 347 -26.59 12.88 -37.33
C ILE A 347 -27.32 11.52 -37.36
N LEU A 348 -28.18 11.38 -38.36
CA LEU A 348 -28.71 10.11 -38.85
C LEU A 348 -27.61 9.43 -39.68
N GLN A 349 -27.29 8.15 -39.42
CA GLN A 349 -27.26 7.05 -40.39
C GLN A 349 -26.47 5.83 -39.90
N GLU A 350 -27.11 4.65 -40.07
CA GLU A 350 -26.52 3.33 -40.40
C GLU A 350 -25.54 2.73 -39.38
N ARG A 351 -25.98 1.88 -38.44
CA ARG A 351 -26.27 0.43 -38.59
C ARG A 351 -25.09 -0.39 -39.14
N ASP A 352 -24.45 -1.14 -38.24
CA ASP A 352 -24.12 -2.57 -38.36
C ASP A 352 -23.55 -3.04 -37.00
N GLU A 353 -24.33 -3.73 -36.15
CA GLU A 353 -24.56 -5.19 -36.16
C GLU A 353 -23.27 -6.05 -36.21
N GLN A 354 -22.26 -5.76 -35.37
CA GLN A 354 -21.13 -6.68 -35.11
C GLN A 354 -20.38 -6.37 -33.79
N ALA A 355 -21.01 -6.57 -32.63
CA ALA A 355 -20.29 -6.59 -31.34
C ALA A 355 -21.05 -7.41 -30.28
N SER A 356 -21.26 -8.70 -30.57
CA SER A 356 -21.78 -9.67 -29.60
C SER A 356 -20.91 -10.92 -29.71
N ARG A 357 -19.96 -11.01 -28.76
CA ARG A 357 -18.99 -12.09 -28.46
C ARG A 357 -17.57 -11.55 -28.38
N VAL A 358 -17.29 -10.84 -27.30
CA VAL A 358 -15.91 -10.69 -26.81
C VAL A 358 -15.68 -11.84 -25.85
N ASP A 359 -15.09 -12.89 -26.39
CA ASP A 359 -14.61 -14.05 -25.64
C ASP A 359 -13.49 -13.65 -24.68
N LEU A 360 -13.41 -14.43 -23.61
CA LEU A 360 -12.51 -14.32 -22.48
C LEU A 360 -11.04 -14.36 -22.90
N ILE A 361 -10.26 -13.42 -22.37
CA ILE A 361 -8.87 -13.58 -21.87
C ILE A 361 -8.14 -14.79 -22.49
N THR A 362 -7.71 -14.67 -23.75
CA THR A 362 -6.64 -15.52 -24.27
C THR A 362 -5.37 -15.12 -23.53
N LEU A 363 -4.92 -15.99 -22.62
CA LEU A 363 -3.56 -15.96 -22.08
C LEU A 363 -2.60 -16.37 -23.20
N GLU A 364 -2.44 -15.48 -24.18
CA GLU A 364 -1.38 -15.59 -25.16
C GLU A 364 -0.09 -15.22 -24.46
N SER A 365 0.72 -16.25 -24.22
CA SER A 365 2.05 -16.18 -23.64
C SER A 365 2.91 -15.19 -24.44
N PRO A 366 3.46 -14.11 -23.84
CA PRO A 366 4.22 -13.09 -24.56
C PRO A 366 5.67 -13.55 -24.77
N PHE A 367 5.82 -14.74 -25.35
CA PHE A 367 7.10 -15.26 -25.82
C PHE A 367 6.94 -15.65 -27.29
N GLN A 368 6.57 -14.67 -28.13
CA GLN A 368 6.98 -14.71 -29.53
C GLN A 368 8.40 -14.17 -29.57
N GLU A 369 9.38 -15.08 -29.59
CA GLU A 369 10.76 -14.80 -29.96
C GLU A 369 10.84 -14.48 -31.46
N ASP A 370 10.18 -13.43 -31.92
CA ASP A 370 10.52 -12.80 -33.19
C ASP A 370 11.65 -11.80 -32.89
N SER A 371 12.84 -12.35 -32.69
CA SER A 371 14.07 -11.58 -32.74
C SER A 371 14.30 -11.19 -34.20
N GLU A 372 13.54 -10.21 -34.70
CA GLU A 372 13.99 -9.43 -35.84
C GLU A 372 15.32 -8.83 -35.43
N ILE A 373 16.41 -9.39 -35.95
CA ILE A 373 17.74 -8.84 -35.82
C ILE A 373 17.69 -7.51 -36.57
N ILE A 374 17.34 -6.43 -35.86
CA ILE A 374 17.37 -5.07 -36.36
C ILE A 374 18.85 -4.77 -36.65
N ASN A 375 19.27 -5.06 -37.88
CA ASN A 375 20.57 -4.69 -38.39
C ASN A 375 20.56 -3.17 -38.60
N PHE A 376 20.88 -2.43 -37.53
CA PHE A 376 21.14 -0.99 -37.56
C PHE A 376 22.34 -0.72 -38.49
N THR A 377 22.06 -0.56 -39.78
CA THR A 377 23.06 -0.32 -40.83
C THR A 377 22.99 1.13 -41.34
N GLU A 378 22.12 1.96 -40.77
CA GLU A 378 22.13 3.39 -41.08
C GLU A 378 23.30 4.07 -40.37
N PRO A 379 24.17 4.81 -41.10
CA PRO A 379 25.22 5.59 -40.50
C PRO A 379 24.59 6.70 -39.66
N VAL A 380 24.61 6.53 -38.35
CA VAL A 380 24.15 7.54 -37.40
C VAL A 380 25.06 8.77 -37.55
N GLU A 381 24.48 9.90 -37.95
CA GLU A 381 25.17 11.19 -37.93
C GLU A 381 25.68 11.43 -36.51
N ILE A 382 26.99 11.69 -36.39
CA ILE A 382 27.68 11.87 -35.11
C ILE A 382 27.12 13.15 -34.47
N SER A 383 26.16 12.97 -33.56
CA SER A 383 25.64 14.01 -32.69
C SER A 383 26.41 13.98 -31.37
N ASP A 384 26.98 15.12 -30.98
CA ASP A 384 27.74 15.25 -29.72
C ASP A 384 26.85 15.24 -28.47
N ASP A 385 25.53 15.20 -28.63
CA ASP A 385 24.58 15.29 -27.53
C ASP A 385 24.14 13.90 -27.02
N PHE A 386 24.64 13.55 -25.83
CA PHE A 386 24.27 12.33 -25.12
C PHE A 386 22.76 12.22 -24.90
N ASP A 387 22.09 13.33 -24.58
CA ASP A 387 20.66 13.29 -24.25
C ASP A 387 19.82 12.99 -25.50
N ALA A 388 20.23 13.50 -26.67
CA ALA A 388 19.59 13.18 -27.94
C ALA A 388 19.74 11.69 -28.30
N ILE A 389 20.95 11.13 -28.10
CA ILE A 389 21.21 9.71 -28.34
C ILE A 389 20.45 8.84 -27.33
N TRP A 390 20.38 9.27 -26.07
CA TRP A 390 19.63 8.57 -25.03
C TRP A 390 18.13 8.55 -25.34
N GLN A 391 17.57 9.69 -25.75
CA GLN A 391 16.17 9.81 -26.14
C GLN A 391 15.84 8.97 -27.38
N SER A 392 16.80 8.74 -28.28
CA SER A 392 16.61 7.83 -29.43
C SER A 392 16.38 6.37 -29.04
N PHE A 393 16.73 5.97 -27.80
CA PHE A 393 16.37 4.66 -27.25
C PHE A 393 14.95 4.63 -26.66
N GLY A 394 14.35 5.78 -26.38
CA GLY A 394 13.02 5.89 -25.77
C GLY A 394 11.94 5.23 -26.61
N ASP A 395 12.04 5.32 -27.93
CA ASP A 395 11.12 4.67 -28.88
C ASP A 395 11.21 3.13 -28.85
N LEU A 396 12.28 2.59 -28.26
CA LEU A 396 12.57 1.16 -28.13
C LEU A 396 12.41 0.65 -26.68
N CYS A 397 11.98 1.52 -25.76
CA CYS A 397 11.65 1.14 -24.41
C CYS A 397 10.23 0.60 -24.33
N ASP A 398 9.99 -0.36 -23.44
CA ASP A 398 8.64 -0.82 -23.14
C ASP A 398 7.83 0.28 -22.41
N LEU A 399 6.53 0.03 -22.23
CA LEU A 399 5.62 0.93 -21.48
C LEU A 399 6.04 1.17 -20.02
N ARG A 400 6.98 0.38 -19.49
CA ARG A 400 7.54 0.53 -18.14
C ARG A 400 8.83 1.34 -18.13
N GLY A 401 9.32 1.76 -19.29
CA GLY A 401 10.57 2.51 -19.46
C GLY A 401 11.83 1.64 -19.47
N TRP A 402 11.68 0.31 -19.64
CA TRP A 402 12.81 -0.62 -19.72
C TRP A 402 13.27 -0.73 -21.17
N CYS A 403 14.57 -0.54 -21.40
CA CYS A 403 15.16 -0.70 -22.72
C CYS A 403 15.36 -2.19 -23.00
N ASN A 404 14.70 -2.70 -24.05
CA ASN A 404 14.80 -4.12 -24.44
C ASN A 404 16.00 -4.41 -25.34
N ILE A 405 16.86 -3.42 -25.58
CA ILE A 405 18.01 -3.53 -26.48
C ILE A 405 19.13 -4.29 -25.74
N PRO A 406 19.80 -5.26 -26.40
CA PRO A 406 20.98 -5.91 -25.84
C PRO A 406 22.02 -4.88 -25.40
N ILE A 407 22.58 -5.08 -24.19
CA ILE A 407 23.50 -4.11 -23.58
C ILE A 407 24.69 -3.78 -24.48
N ASP A 408 25.17 -4.74 -25.26
CA ASP A 408 26.29 -4.54 -26.19
C ASP A 408 25.98 -3.51 -27.28
N ASN A 409 24.73 -3.44 -27.74
CA ASN A 409 24.30 -2.45 -28.72
C ASN A 409 24.18 -1.05 -28.10
N VAL A 410 23.70 -0.97 -26.86
CA VAL A 410 23.65 0.28 -26.09
C VAL A 410 25.07 0.81 -25.84
N ILE A 411 25.97 -0.06 -25.36
CA ILE A 411 27.38 0.27 -25.14
C ILE A 411 28.02 0.71 -26.45
N ARG A 412 27.88 -0.08 -27.52
CA ARG A 412 28.49 0.23 -28.81
C ARG A 412 28.03 1.57 -29.32
N ARG A 413 26.76 1.95 -29.15
CA ARG A 413 26.21 3.25 -29.61
C ARG A 413 26.61 4.41 -28.71
N LEU A 414 26.65 4.21 -27.39
CA LEU A 414 27.11 5.22 -26.44
C LEU A 414 28.63 5.47 -26.49
N GLN A 415 29.41 4.49 -26.95
CA GLN A 415 30.86 4.64 -27.17
C GLN A 415 31.22 5.66 -28.26
N TRP A 416 30.29 5.99 -29.16
CA TRP A 416 30.51 7.01 -30.20
C TRP A 416 30.34 8.44 -29.69
N VAL A 417 29.79 8.63 -28.48
CA VAL A 417 29.68 9.95 -27.86
C VAL A 417 31.05 10.34 -27.32
N GLU A 418 31.71 11.28 -27.99
CA GLU A 418 33.12 11.58 -27.75
C GLU A 418 33.45 11.89 -26.27
N GLN A 419 34.61 11.38 -25.83
CA GLN A 419 35.31 11.70 -24.57
C GLN A 419 34.73 11.15 -23.24
N ARG A 420 33.77 10.23 -23.24
CA ARG A 420 33.29 9.60 -21.99
C ARG A 420 33.69 8.13 -21.89
N TYR A 421 34.35 7.77 -20.80
CA TYR A 421 34.65 6.38 -20.47
C TYR A 421 33.39 5.69 -19.92
N LEU A 422 32.81 4.80 -20.70
CA LEU A 422 31.68 3.99 -20.27
C LEU A 422 32.20 2.75 -19.54
N ARG A 423 31.76 2.55 -18.28
CA ARG A 423 32.10 1.38 -17.48
C ARG A 423 30.84 0.61 -17.14
N VAL A 424 30.79 -0.65 -17.55
CA VAL A 424 29.71 -1.58 -17.20
C VAL A 424 30.04 -2.20 -15.84
N ILE A 425 29.06 -2.27 -14.95
CA ILE A 425 29.19 -2.86 -13.61
C ILE A 425 28.20 -4.02 -13.53
N SER A 426 28.65 -5.17 -13.04
CA SER A 426 27.75 -6.33 -12.85
C SER A 426 26.68 -6.02 -11.81
N ALA A 427 25.45 -6.53 -12.00
CA ALA A 427 24.34 -6.37 -11.06
C ALA A 427 24.61 -6.98 -9.68
N ASP A 428 25.55 -7.93 -9.59
CA ASP A 428 25.94 -8.58 -8.34
C ASP A 428 26.86 -7.71 -7.47
N LEU A 429 27.38 -6.61 -8.01
CA LEU A 429 28.17 -5.64 -7.26
C LEU A 429 27.23 -4.59 -6.66
N ALA A 430 27.26 -4.44 -5.34
CA ALA A 430 26.50 -3.41 -4.64
C ALA A 430 26.77 -2.03 -5.28
N PRO A 431 25.72 -1.25 -5.60
CA PRO A 431 25.90 0.07 -6.21
C PRO A 431 26.79 0.92 -5.31
N PHE A 432 27.82 1.51 -5.92
CA PHE A 432 28.98 2.12 -5.27
C PHE A 432 28.68 2.89 -3.97
N ALA A 433 29.33 2.52 -2.88
CA ALA A 433 29.45 3.36 -1.68
C ALA A 433 30.58 4.40 -1.90
N GLY A 434 30.30 5.49 -2.61
CA GLY A 434 31.33 6.49 -2.93
C GLY A 434 30.77 7.89 -3.15
N ASN A 435 31.20 8.83 -2.30
CA ASN A 435 30.81 10.23 -2.35
C ASN A 435 31.32 10.94 -3.62
N SER A 436 30.39 11.57 -4.34
CA SER A 436 30.63 12.78 -5.17
C SER A 436 31.28 12.64 -6.56
N LEU A 437 30.86 11.67 -7.38
CA LEU A 437 31.00 11.76 -8.84
C LEU A 437 29.68 11.40 -9.53
N ARG A 438 29.29 12.18 -10.55
CA ARG A 438 28.08 11.95 -11.36
C ARG A 438 28.31 10.74 -12.27
N TYR A 439 27.87 9.57 -11.84
CA TYR A 439 27.80 8.38 -12.67
C TYR A 439 26.35 7.93 -12.82
N PHE A 440 25.96 7.54 -14.03
CA PHE A 440 24.70 6.85 -14.29
C PHE A 440 24.93 5.35 -14.12
N ALA A 441 24.10 4.68 -13.32
CA ALA A 441 24.18 3.25 -13.08
C ALA A 441 23.08 2.52 -13.88
N PHE A 442 23.46 1.41 -14.53
CA PHE A 442 22.55 0.51 -15.22
C PHE A 442 22.50 -0.81 -14.46
N GLN A 443 21.31 -1.32 -14.15
CA GLN A 443 21.11 -2.63 -13.53
C GLN A 443 20.50 -3.57 -14.56
N CYS A 444 21.22 -4.64 -14.91
CA CYS A 444 20.79 -5.62 -15.90
C CYS A 444 20.65 -7.00 -15.21
N THR A 445 19.48 -7.61 -15.31
CA THR A 445 19.26 -8.99 -14.86
C THR A 445 19.54 -9.95 -16.01
N TYR A 446 20.54 -10.82 -15.85
CA TYR A 446 20.88 -11.83 -16.85
C TYR A 446 20.13 -13.13 -16.55
N THR A 447 19.27 -13.59 -17.47
CA THR A 447 18.65 -14.92 -17.39
C THR A 447 19.46 -15.89 -18.24
N ASN A 448 20.29 -16.72 -17.60
CA ASN A 448 21.02 -17.79 -18.27
C ASN A 448 20.06 -18.92 -18.67
N SER A 449 19.66 -19.00 -19.94
CA SER A 449 19.17 -20.24 -20.55
C SER A 449 20.33 -20.96 -21.23
N LEU A 450 20.78 -22.06 -20.62
CA LEU A 450 21.76 -22.97 -21.22
C LEU A 450 21.14 -23.68 -22.44
N PRO A 451 21.81 -23.73 -23.59
CA PRO A 451 21.34 -24.53 -24.72
C PRO A 451 21.59 -26.02 -24.43
N GLN A 452 20.54 -26.84 -24.54
CA GLN A 452 20.68 -28.29 -24.63
C GLN A 452 21.22 -28.63 -26.04
N GLU A 453 22.45 -29.13 -26.10
CA GLU A 453 22.99 -29.77 -27.29
C GLU A 453 22.30 -31.13 -27.52
N SER A 454 21.88 -31.37 -28.76
CA SER A 454 21.50 -32.68 -29.31
C SER A 454 22.29 -32.96 -30.57
#